data_AF-A0A2M8AAF7-F1
#
_entry.id   AF-A0A2M8AAF7-F1
#
_cell.length_a   1.000
_cell.length_b   1.000
_cell.length_c   1.000
_cell.angle_alpha   90.00
_cell.angle_beta   90.00
_cell.angle_gamma   90.00
#
_symmetry.space_group_name_H-M   'P 1'
#
loop_
_entity.id
_entity.type
_entity.pdbx_description
1 polymer ?
#
loop_
_entity_poly.entity_id
_entity_poly.type
_entity_poly.pdbx_seq_one_letter_code
_entity_poly.pdbx_strand_id
1 'polypeptide(L)'
;MGCSGCSSARGCSSLSPGCNSKTGSCNKLNVFDWLSDIELPHGQQPFDCVEIRFKNSRKEFYRNTEGFTLNIGDVVAVEASPGHDIGTISLTGELVKKQMRTQKVAFDSEEIKKIYRLAKKTDIEKWIEAQQLEIDTMYKARTIAIELGLEMKISDVEYQ
;
A
#
# COMPACT_ATOMS: atom_id res chain seq x y z
N MET A 1 -24.23 3.86 -8.59
CA MET A 1 -23.74 5.06 -9.30
C MET A 1 -22.26 4.88 -9.56
N GLY A 2 -21.88 4.58 -10.80
CA GLY A 2 -20.48 4.37 -11.20
C GLY A 2 -19.86 5.65 -11.74
N CYS A 3 -18.65 5.98 -11.33
CA CYS A 3 -17.88 7.08 -11.90
C CYS A 3 -17.36 6.68 -13.30
N SER A 4 -18.02 7.19 -14.34
CA SER A 4 -17.65 6.93 -15.75
C SER A 4 -16.52 7.83 -16.28
N GLY A 5 -15.76 8.50 -15.40
CA GLY A 5 -14.92 9.65 -15.81
C GLY A 5 -13.40 9.44 -15.83
N CYS A 6 -12.86 8.30 -15.38
CA CYS A 6 -11.40 8.15 -15.23
C CYS A 6 -10.80 7.33 -16.38
N SER A 7 -10.70 7.93 -17.57
CA SER A 7 -9.87 7.39 -18.66
C SER A 7 -8.45 7.94 -18.55
N SER A 8 -7.47 7.04 -18.55
CA SER A 8 -6.04 7.25 -18.25
C SER A 8 -5.26 8.12 -19.24
N ALA A 9 -5.92 9.02 -19.97
CA ALA A 9 -5.33 9.79 -21.07
C ALA A 9 -5.26 11.31 -20.84
N ARG A 10 -5.79 11.82 -19.72
CA ARG A 10 -5.67 13.25 -19.38
C ARG A 10 -5.02 13.39 -18.03
N GLY A 11 -3.81 13.95 -18.03
CA GLY A 11 -3.08 14.31 -16.84
C GLY A 11 -3.98 15.07 -15.86
N CYS A 12 -3.71 14.89 -14.57
CA CYS A 12 -4.43 15.51 -13.48
C CYS A 12 -4.22 17.03 -13.49
N SER A 13 -4.92 17.74 -14.37
CA SER A 13 -5.10 19.18 -14.28
C SER A 13 -6.32 19.43 -13.38
N SER A 14 -6.00 19.64 -12.12
CA SER A 14 -6.70 20.25 -10.99
C SER A 14 -7.99 21.08 -11.19
N LEU A 15 -8.98 20.69 -12.00
CA LEU A 15 -10.21 21.47 -12.22
C LEU A 15 -11.48 20.62 -12.46
N SER A 16 -11.55 19.39 -11.92
CA SER A 16 -12.85 18.70 -11.85
C SER A 16 -13.58 19.09 -10.55
N PRO A 17 -14.80 19.66 -10.59
CA PRO A 17 -15.52 20.19 -9.41
C PRO A 17 -15.83 19.17 -8.30
N GLY A 18 -15.53 17.89 -8.51
CA GLY A 18 -15.75 16.81 -7.55
C GLY A 18 -14.47 16.19 -6.96
N CYS A 19 -13.28 16.69 -7.31
CA CYS A 19 -12.01 16.16 -6.83
C CYS A 19 -11.23 17.23 -6.06
N ASN A 20 -11.74 17.60 -4.88
CA ASN A 20 -11.09 18.50 -3.92
C ASN A 20 -10.30 17.73 -2.85
N SER A 21 -9.67 16.61 -3.19
CA SER A 21 -8.73 15.96 -2.27
C SER A 21 -7.44 16.78 -2.22
N LYS A 22 -7.21 17.49 -1.11
CA LYS A 22 -5.95 18.19 -0.82
C LYS A 22 -4.74 17.24 -0.67
N THR A 23 -4.97 15.93 -0.72
CA THR A 23 -3.97 14.88 -0.80
C THR A 23 -3.90 14.40 -2.25
N GLY A 24 -2.89 14.89 -2.99
CA GLY A 24 -2.76 14.79 -4.45
C GLY A 24 -2.53 13.38 -4.99
N SER A 25 -3.54 12.51 -4.95
CA SER A 25 -3.46 11.21 -5.63
C SER A 25 -4.86 10.69 -5.98
N CYS A 26 -5.26 10.86 -7.24
CA CYS A 26 -6.38 10.13 -7.82
C CYS A 26 -5.82 8.80 -8.37
N ASN A 27 -5.53 7.85 -7.49
CA ASN A 27 -5.07 6.51 -7.86
C ASN A 27 -6.18 5.48 -7.60
N LYS A 28 -6.39 4.53 -8.53
CA LYS A 28 -7.40 3.45 -8.46
C LYS A 28 -7.36 2.63 -7.15
N LEU A 29 -6.23 2.67 -6.44
CA LEU A 29 -5.97 1.90 -5.22
C LEU A 29 -6.08 2.71 -3.93
N ASN A 30 -6.40 4.00 -4.01
CA ASN A 30 -6.61 4.81 -2.82
C ASN A 30 -7.94 4.43 -2.18
N VAL A 31 -7.89 4.14 -0.88
CA VAL A 31 -9.09 3.94 -0.09
C VAL A 31 -9.34 5.22 0.68
N PHE A 32 -10.55 5.75 0.52
CA PHE A 32 -10.98 6.91 1.27
C PHE A 32 -11.44 6.47 2.67
N ASP A 33 -10.95 7.14 3.70
CA ASP A 33 -11.39 6.90 5.07
C ASP A 33 -12.62 7.75 5.41
N TRP A 34 -13.78 7.14 5.27
CA TRP A 34 -15.10 7.74 5.54
C TRP A 34 -15.38 7.95 7.04
N LEU A 35 -14.55 7.39 7.93
CA LEU A 35 -14.73 7.44 9.39
C LEU A 35 -13.65 8.30 10.06
N SER A 36 -12.80 8.98 9.28
CA SER A 36 -11.69 9.79 9.78
C SER A 36 -12.12 10.89 10.77
N ASP A 37 -13.32 11.46 10.59
CA ASP A 37 -13.87 12.52 11.46
C ASP A 37 -14.80 11.97 12.57
N ILE A 38 -14.94 10.65 12.73
CA ILE A 38 -15.83 10.05 13.73
C ILE A 38 -15.00 9.58 14.93
N GLU A 39 -15.18 10.25 16.06
CA GLU A 39 -14.59 9.84 17.32
C GLU A 39 -15.22 8.54 17.84
N LEU A 40 -14.38 7.63 18.34
CA LEU A 40 -14.83 6.37 18.94
C LEU A 40 -15.64 6.65 20.21
N PRO A 41 -16.84 6.07 20.36
CA PRO A 41 -17.62 6.21 21.59
C PRO A 41 -16.87 5.64 22.80
N HIS A 42 -16.95 6.34 23.94
CA HIS A 42 -16.55 5.85 25.26
C HIS A 42 -15.06 5.52 25.49
N GLY A 43 -14.13 6.14 24.75
CA GLY A 43 -12.69 5.94 25.00
C GLY A 43 -12.21 4.52 24.71
N GLN A 44 -12.91 3.80 23.81
CA GLN A 44 -12.42 2.53 23.28
C GLN A 44 -11.09 2.75 22.56
N GLN A 45 -10.16 1.81 22.76
CA GLN A 45 -8.91 1.84 22.03
C GLN A 45 -9.17 1.60 20.54
N PRO A 46 -8.49 2.35 19.66
CA PRO A 46 -8.58 2.12 18.23
C PRO A 46 -8.12 0.70 17.91
N PHE A 47 -8.68 0.14 16.83
CA PHE A 47 -8.28 -1.17 16.36
C PHE A 47 -6.78 -1.20 16.05
N ASP A 48 -6.12 -2.27 16.51
CA ASP A 48 -4.68 -2.47 16.50
C ASP A 48 -4.13 -2.92 15.14
N CYS A 49 -4.97 -3.51 14.28
CA CYS A 49 -4.55 -3.88 12.94
C CYS A 49 -4.72 -2.72 11.94
N VAL A 50 -3.80 -2.65 10.98
CA VAL A 50 -3.75 -1.67 9.89
C VAL A 50 -3.63 -2.37 8.54
N GLU A 51 -4.16 -1.75 7.47
CA GLU A 51 -3.95 -2.21 6.10
C GLU A 51 -2.73 -1.52 5.51
N ILE A 52 -1.76 -2.31 5.06
CA ILE A 52 -0.53 -1.82 4.44
C ILE A 52 -0.56 -2.21 2.96
N ARG A 53 -0.20 -1.25 2.11
CA ARG A 53 -0.12 -1.38 0.67
C ARG A 53 1.34 -1.45 0.24
N PHE A 54 1.63 -2.42 -0.61
CA PHE A 54 2.90 -2.63 -1.30
C PHE A 54 2.76 -2.38 -2.80
N LYS A 55 3.79 -2.71 -3.56
CA LYS A 55 3.77 -2.67 -5.03
C LYS A 55 2.69 -3.61 -5.59
N ASN A 56 2.30 -3.39 -6.85
CA ASN A 56 1.35 -4.22 -7.60
C ASN A 56 -0.04 -4.38 -7.00
N SER A 57 -0.50 -3.42 -6.20
CA SER A 57 -1.79 -3.49 -5.51
C SER A 57 -1.87 -4.56 -4.43
N ARG A 58 -0.73 -5.16 -4.05
CA ARG A 58 -0.67 -6.08 -2.91
C ARG A 58 -1.00 -5.31 -1.64
N LYS A 59 -1.98 -5.81 -0.90
CA LYS A 59 -2.46 -5.25 0.36
C LYS A 59 -2.52 -6.37 1.38
N GLU A 60 -1.98 -6.11 2.55
CA GLU A 60 -1.92 -7.08 3.63
C GLU A 60 -2.20 -6.37 4.95
N PHE A 61 -2.61 -7.14 5.95
CA PHE A 61 -2.91 -6.63 7.28
C PHE A 61 -1.76 -6.89 8.22
N TYR A 62 -1.42 -5.88 9.02
CA TYR A 62 -0.37 -5.96 10.03
C TYR A 62 -0.88 -5.43 11.35
N ARG A 63 -0.34 -5.96 12.46
CA ARG A 63 -0.71 -5.56 13.82
C ARG A 63 0.32 -4.60 14.39
N ASN A 64 -0.17 -3.51 14.97
CA ASN A 64 0.62 -2.54 15.70
C ASN A 64 0.77 -2.96 17.17
N THR A 65 1.78 -3.78 17.46
CA THR A 65 2.00 -4.30 18.82
C THR A 65 2.60 -3.28 19.78
N GLU A 66 3.35 -2.30 19.26
CA GLU A 66 4.08 -1.31 20.08
C GLU A 66 3.30 -0.01 20.31
N GLY A 67 2.08 0.10 19.77
CA GLY A 67 1.23 1.27 19.99
C GLY A 67 1.71 2.54 19.28
N PHE A 68 2.36 2.41 18.12
CA PHE A 68 2.76 3.56 17.32
C PHE A 68 1.56 4.41 16.90
N THR A 69 1.70 5.74 16.86
CA THR A 69 0.72 6.61 16.23
C THR A 69 0.89 6.52 14.71
N LEU A 70 -0.02 5.81 14.05
CA LEU A 70 0.05 5.53 12.62
C LEU A 70 -1.04 6.28 11.87
N ASN A 71 -0.67 6.99 10.81
CA ASN A 71 -1.60 7.71 9.95
C ASN A 71 -1.60 7.14 8.54
N ILE A 72 -2.69 7.39 7.80
CA ILE A 72 -2.79 7.03 6.39
C ILE A 72 -1.70 7.77 5.60
N GLY A 73 -0.93 7.03 4.80
CA GLY A 73 0.18 7.55 4.01
C GLY A 73 1.55 7.44 4.68
N ASP A 74 1.62 7.06 5.96
CA ASP A 74 2.90 6.80 6.61
C ASP A 74 3.60 5.58 5.99
N VAL A 75 4.93 5.66 5.89
CA VAL A 75 5.77 4.55 5.41
C VAL A 75 6.30 3.80 6.62
N VAL A 76 6.12 2.48 6.64
CA VAL A 76 6.44 1.61 7.77
C VAL A 76 7.26 0.40 7.33
N ALA A 77 8.11 -0.07 8.24
CA ALA A 77 8.84 -1.32 8.09
C ALA A 77 8.07 -2.44 8.80
N VAL A 78 7.76 -3.48 8.05
CA VAL A 78 6.95 -4.62 8.51
C VAL A 78 7.75 -5.90 8.55
N GLU A 79 7.25 -6.89 9.28
CA GLU A 79 7.84 -8.21 9.34
C GLU A 79 7.69 -8.98 8.02
N ALA A 80 8.82 -9.46 7.50
CA ALA A 80 8.91 -10.34 6.33
C ALA A 80 9.84 -11.52 6.62
N SER A 81 9.70 -12.61 5.87
CA SER A 81 10.53 -13.80 6.05
C SER A 81 11.28 -14.12 4.76
N PRO A 82 12.62 -13.97 4.71
CA PRO A 82 13.49 -13.36 5.71
C PRO A 82 13.49 -11.82 5.64
N GLY A 83 13.64 -11.13 6.77
CA GLY A 83 13.94 -9.69 6.81
C GLY A 83 12.75 -8.78 7.12
N HIS A 84 12.68 -7.64 6.44
CA HIS A 84 11.66 -6.61 6.65
C HIS A 84 11.22 -6.09 5.28
N ASP A 85 9.94 -5.78 5.13
CA ASP A 85 9.40 -5.16 3.92
C ASP A 85 8.99 -3.71 4.22
N ILE A 86 8.96 -2.87 3.20
CA ILE A 86 8.62 -1.44 3.31
C ILE A 86 7.29 -1.21 2.60
N GLY A 87 6.30 -0.78 3.38
CA GLY A 87 4.95 -0.55 2.88
C GLY A 87 4.39 0.80 3.30
N THR A 88 3.35 1.25 2.61
CA THR A 88 2.63 2.47 2.95
C THR A 88 1.28 2.13 3.58
N ILE A 89 0.92 2.80 4.67
CA ILE A 89 -0.38 2.61 5.32
C ILE A 89 -1.49 3.10 4.40
N SER A 90 -2.43 2.21 4.09
CA SER A 90 -3.60 2.52 3.27
C SER A 90 -4.84 2.79 4.09
N LEU A 91 -5.01 2.12 5.23
CA LEU A 91 -6.17 2.26 6.13
C LEU A 91 -5.78 1.98 7.58
N THR A 92 -6.47 2.66 8.48
CA THR A 92 -6.35 2.51 9.94
C THR A 92 -7.73 2.41 10.58
N GLY A 93 -7.80 1.95 11.83
CA GLY A 93 -9.02 1.98 12.64
C GLY A 93 -10.13 1.00 12.21
N GLU A 94 -11.39 1.38 12.43
CA GLU A 94 -12.55 0.50 12.26
C GLU A 94 -12.79 0.05 10.80
N LEU A 95 -12.33 0.84 9.82
CA LEU A 95 -12.42 0.45 8.41
C LEU A 95 -11.60 -0.81 8.12
N VAL A 96 -10.48 -1.00 8.82
CA VAL A 96 -9.66 -2.20 8.69
C VAL A 96 -10.44 -3.42 9.17
N LYS A 97 -11.20 -3.33 10.26
CA LYS A 97 -12.07 -4.44 10.71
C LYS A 97 -13.06 -4.86 9.64
N LYS A 98 -13.71 -3.89 8.99
CA LYS A 98 -14.67 -4.16 7.90
C LYS A 98 -13.99 -4.82 6.70
N GLN A 99 -12.78 -4.38 6.37
CA GLN A 99 -12.01 -4.88 5.25
C GLN A 99 -11.50 -6.31 5.51
N MET A 100 -10.99 -6.59 6.71
CA MET A 100 -10.58 -7.94 7.13
C MET A 100 -11.76 -8.92 7.10
N ARG A 101 -12.95 -8.51 7.57
CA ARG A 101 -14.18 -9.32 7.46
C ARG A 101 -14.54 -9.63 6.01
N THR A 102 -14.38 -8.66 5.12
CA THR A 102 -14.67 -8.82 3.69
C THR A 102 -13.68 -9.78 3.03
N GLN A 103 -12.40 -9.73 3.44
CA GLN A 103 -11.35 -10.64 2.97
C GLN A 103 -11.32 -11.97 3.74
N LYS A 104 -12.23 -12.18 4.71
CA LYS A 104 -12.33 -13.38 5.56
C LYS A 104 -11.07 -13.69 6.37
N VAL A 105 -10.30 -12.66 6.73
CA VAL A 105 -9.13 -12.78 7.60
C VAL A 105 -9.60 -12.67 9.06
N ALA A 106 -9.30 -13.68 9.86
CA ALA A 106 -9.59 -13.65 11.30
C ALA A 106 -8.71 -12.61 11.99
N PHE A 107 -9.28 -11.83 12.92
CA PHE A 107 -8.55 -10.75 13.59
C PHE A 107 -7.35 -11.24 14.39
N ASP A 108 -7.42 -12.46 14.92
CA ASP A 108 -6.38 -13.09 15.74
C ASP A 108 -5.59 -14.16 14.98
N SER A 109 -5.60 -14.10 13.64
CA SER A 109 -4.81 -15.01 12.82
C SER A 109 -3.30 -14.80 13.07
N GLU A 110 -2.56 -15.90 13.22
CA GLU A 110 -1.08 -15.89 13.28
C GLU A 110 -0.45 -15.38 11.97
N GLU A 111 -1.23 -15.34 10.88
CA GLU A 111 -0.81 -14.76 9.60
C GLU A 111 -0.64 -13.24 9.65
N ILE A 112 -1.25 -12.58 10.66
CA ILE A 112 -1.12 -11.13 10.84
C ILE A 112 0.21 -10.85 11.52
N LYS A 113 1.16 -10.44 10.70
CA LYS A 113 2.51 -10.08 11.14
C LYS A 113 2.53 -8.72 11.84
N LYS A 114 3.62 -8.44 12.55
CA LYS A 114 3.80 -7.18 13.30
C LYS A 114 4.44 -6.09 12.45
N ILE A 115 4.13 -4.85 12.81
CA ILE A 115 4.84 -3.66 12.36
C ILE A 115 6.03 -3.46 13.29
N TYR A 116 7.23 -3.33 12.73
CA TYR A 116 8.42 -3.14 13.54
C TYR A 116 8.65 -1.67 13.91
N ARG A 117 8.47 -0.76 12.95
CA ARG A 117 8.72 0.68 13.15
C ARG A 117 8.21 1.53 11.99
N LEU A 118 8.13 2.83 12.22
CA LEU A 118 8.14 3.83 11.16
C LEU A 118 9.42 3.72 10.34
N ALA A 119 9.31 3.85 9.02
CA ALA A 119 10.44 3.73 8.12
C ALA A 119 11.46 4.84 8.39
N LYS A 120 12.74 4.47 8.51
CA LYS A 120 13.82 5.45 8.64
C LYS A 120 14.08 6.10 7.28
N LYS A 121 14.69 7.28 7.27
CA LYS A 121 15.11 7.93 6.02
C LYS A 121 15.97 7.02 5.15
N THR A 122 16.89 6.29 5.76
CA THR A 122 17.73 5.29 5.09
C THR A 122 16.95 4.15 4.46
N ASP A 123 15.82 3.76 5.07
CA ASP A 123 14.97 2.69 4.56
C ASP A 123 14.23 3.20 3.31
N ILE A 124 13.73 4.43 3.36
CA ILE A 124 13.05 5.10 2.24
C ILE A 124 14.01 5.36 1.07
N GLU A 125 15.22 5.83 1.33
CA GLU A 125 16.25 6.07 0.31
C GLU A 125 16.59 4.77 -0.44
N LYS A 126 16.88 3.69 0.29
CA LYS A 126 17.16 2.37 -0.30
C LYS A 126 15.96 1.83 -1.09
N TRP A 127 14.75 2.03 -0.58
CA TRP A 127 13.53 1.61 -1.28
C TRP A 127 13.38 2.34 -2.62
N ILE A 128 13.64 3.65 -2.66
CA ILE A 128 13.60 4.45 -3.89
C ILE A 128 14.72 4.02 -4.85
N GLU A 129 15.94 3.81 -4.36
CA GLU A 129 17.07 3.33 -5.17
C GLU A 129 16.76 1.97 -5.79
N ALA A 130 16.22 1.03 -5.01
CA ALA A 130 15.81 -0.28 -5.49
C ALA A 130 14.74 -0.17 -6.59
N GLN A 131 13.73 0.70 -6.40
CA GLN A 131 12.68 0.93 -7.38
C GLN A 131 13.22 1.49 -8.71
N GLN A 132 14.26 2.32 -8.68
CA GLN A 132 14.88 2.87 -9.89
C GLN A 132 15.57 1.77 -10.72
N LEU A 133 16.16 0.76 -10.07
CA LEU A 133 16.83 -0.36 -10.75
C LEU A 133 15.84 -1.30 -11.47
N GLU A 134 14.56 -1.31 -11.09
CA GLU A 134 13.55 -2.20 -11.65
C GLU A 134 13.31 -1.95 -13.14
N ILE A 135 13.33 -0.68 -13.55
CA ILE A 135 13.05 -0.28 -14.93
C ILE A 135 14.09 -0.86 -15.89
N ASP A 136 15.37 -0.62 -15.60
CA ASP A 136 16.47 -1.13 -16.42
C ASP A 136 16.53 -2.65 -16.42
N THR A 137 16.25 -3.26 -15.28
CA THR A 137 16.23 -4.72 -15.13
C THR A 137 15.09 -5.35 -15.92
N MET A 138 13.93 -4.72 -15.97
CA MET A 138 12.80 -5.16 -16.80
C MET A 138 13.15 -5.16 -18.29
N TYR A 139 13.82 -4.11 -18.79
CA TYR A 139 14.26 -4.05 -20.19
C TYR A 139 15.30 -5.12 -20.51
N LYS A 140 16.28 -5.32 -19.63
CA LYS A 140 17.29 -6.38 -19.78
C LYS A 140 16.64 -7.76 -19.79
N ALA A 141 15.73 -8.04 -18.87
CA ALA A 141 15.03 -9.31 -18.80
C ALA A 141 14.21 -9.59 -20.07
N ARG A 142 13.54 -8.56 -20.63
CA ARG A 142 12.83 -8.67 -21.92
C ARG A 142 13.77 -8.97 -23.08
N THR A 143 14.93 -8.32 -23.12
CA THR A 143 15.93 -8.55 -24.17
C THR A 143 16.44 -9.99 -24.14
N ILE A 144 16.78 -10.50 -22.95
CA ILE A 144 17.24 -11.88 -22.75
C ILE A 144 16.15 -12.88 -23.14
N ALA A 145 14.89 -12.63 -22.78
CA ALA A 145 13.78 -13.52 -23.14
C ALA A 145 13.62 -13.64 -24.67
N ILE A 146 13.81 -12.54 -25.41
CA ILE A 146 13.78 -12.52 -26.88
C ILE A 146 14.99 -13.29 -27.45
N GLU A 147 16.19 -13.07 -26.92
CA GLU A 147 17.41 -13.76 -27.36
C GLU A 147 17.33 -15.28 -27.17
N LEU A 148 16.68 -15.73 -26.09
CA LEU A 148 16.45 -17.15 -25.80
C LEU A 148 15.28 -17.75 -26.59
N GLY A 149 14.55 -16.96 -27.40
CA GLY A 149 13.38 -17.43 -28.16
C GLY A 149 12.20 -17.82 -27.28
N LEU A 150 12.10 -17.27 -26.06
CA LEU A 150 11.01 -17.57 -25.13
C LEU A 150 9.76 -16.76 -25.51
N GLU A 151 8.64 -17.44 -25.73
CA GLU A 151 7.34 -16.80 -25.98
C GLU A 151 6.71 -16.31 -24.67
N MET A 152 7.30 -15.28 -24.04
CA MET A 152 6.79 -14.72 -22.78
C MET A 152 6.77 -13.19 -22.75
N LYS A 153 5.88 -12.63 -21.93
CA LYS A 153 5.75 -11.19 -21.69
C LYS A 153 6.11 -10.87 -20.24
N ILE A 154 7.25 -10.23 -20.04
CA ILE A 154 7.68 -9.77 -18.71
C ILE A 154 6.97 -8.45 -18.39
N SER A 155 6.06 -8.48 -17.43
CA SER A 155 5.21 -7.34 -17.05
C SER A 155 5.78 -6.49 -15.94
N ASP A 156 6.44 -7.09 -14.95
CA ASP A 156 6.98 -6.38 -13.78
C ASP A 156 8.21 -7.07 -13.21
N VAL A 157 9.03 -6.30 -12.49
CA VAL A 157 10.22 -6.73 -11.75
C VAL A 157 10.19 -6.03 -10.39
N GLU A 158 10.47 -6.74 -9.31
CA GLU A 158 10.49 -6.20 -7.95
C GLU A 158 11.80 -6.56 -7.26
N TYR A 159 12.39 -5.61 -6.54
CA TYR A 159 13.49 -5.87 -5.62
C TYR A 159 12.95 -6.06 -4.20
N GLN A 160 13.44 -7.10 -3.52
CA GLN A 160 13.15 -7.42 -2.13
C GLN A 160 14.39 -7.19 -1.27
#